data_AF-A0A6N8CQP9-F1
#
_entry.id   AF-A0A6N8CQP9-F1
#
_cell.length_a   1.000
_cell.length_b   1.000
_cell.length_c   1.000
_cell.angle_alpha   90.00
_cell.angle_beta   90.00
_cell.angle_gamma   90.00
#
_symmetry.space_group_name_H-M   'P 1'
#
loop_
_entity.id
_entity.type
_entity.pdbx_description
1 polymer ?
#
loop_
_entity_poly.entity_id
_entity_poly.type
_entity_poly.pdbx_seq_one_letter_code
_entity_poly.pdbx_strand_id
1 'polypeptide(L)'
;MEQIDIFKDIAERTGGDIYLGVVGAVRTGKSTFIKKFMELVVLPNIENEADRARAQDELPQSAAGKQIMTTEPKFVPNHAVSVKVDDGLEVNIRIVDCVGYAVSGAKGFEDENGPRMVHTPWYDEPIPFQEAAEIGTRKVIQEHSTLGVVVTTDGSIGEIPRGDYIEAEERVVEELKEVGKPFIMIVNSTHPYHPSTEALRNELAEKYDIPVLAQSVENITEQDINNILRETLYEFPVLEVNVNLPSWVMVLHDDHWLRQSYEGAVKDTVKDIKRLRDVDRVVGHFGEYEFIENAKLAGINMGQGIAEIDLYAPDDLYDQVLKEVVGVEIRGKDHLLQLMQEFAHAKKEYDQVADALTMVKQTGYGIAAPALTDMSLDEPEIIRQGSRFGVRLKAVAPSIHMIKVDVESEFAPIIGTEKQSEELVRYLMQDFEDNPLSIWNSDIFGRSLNSIVREGISAKLSLMPENARYKLKETLERIINEGSGGLIAIIL
;
A
#
# COMPACT_ATOMS: atom_id res chain seq x y z
N MET A 1 -13.04 -15.33 -3.46
CA MET A 1 -13.70 -14.01 -3.51
C MET A 1 -14.85 -13.96 -2.52
N GLU A 2 -15.79 -14.92 -2.51
CA GLU A 2 -16.94 -14.88 -1.58
C GLU A 2 -16.59 -14.91 -0.06
N GLN A 3 -15.59 -15.69 0.38
CA GLN A 3 -15.18 -15.72 1.81
C GLN A 3 -14.55 -14.41 2.31
N ILE A 4 -13.98 -13.61 1.41
CA ILE A 4 -13.26 -12.37 1.74
C ILE A 4 -14.25 -11.23 1.98
N ASP A 5 -15.34 -11.20 1.21
CA ASP A 5 -16.42 -10.21 1.36
C ASP A 5 -17.17 -10.38 2.70
N ILE A 6 -17.39 -11.63 3.14
CA ILE A 6 -18.05 -11.92 4.43
C ILE A 6 -17.27 -11.32 5.59
N PHE A 7 -15.94 -11.39 5.56
CA PHE A 7 -15.11 -10.86 6.64
C PHE A 7 -15.08 -9.34 6.66
N LYS A 8 -14.97 -8.70 5.49
CA LYS A 8 -15.04 -7.23 5.37
C LYS A 8 -16.37 -6.70 5.89
N ASP A 9 -17.47 -7.38 5.55
CA ASP A 9 -18.79 -7.06 6.06
C ASP A 9 -18.89 -7.23 7.60
N ILE A 10 -18.26 -8.26 8.18
CA ILE A 10 -18.23 -8.44 9.63
C ILE A 10 -17.43 -7.32 10.29
N ALA A 11 -16.23 -7.02 9.79
CA ALA A 11 -15.35 -5.95 10.28
C ALA A 11 -16.02 -4.57 10.27
N GLU A 12 -16.69 -4.22 9.16
CA GLU A 12 -17.43 -2.96 9.04
C GLU A 12 -18.64 -2.91 9.99
N ARG A 13 -19.32 -4.04 10.20
CA ARG A 13 -20.47 -4.14 11.12
C ARG A 13 -20.05 -4.15 12.60
N THR A 14 -18.87 -4.67 12.92
CA THR A 14 -18.32 -4.68 14.28
C THR A 14 -17.60 -3.39 14.65
N GLY A 15 -17.43 -2.46 13.70
CA GLY A 15 -16.77 -1.17 13.95
C GLY A 15 -15.28 -1.32 14.32
N GLY A 16 -14.66 -2.43 13.92
CA GLY A 16 -13.29 -2.79 14.30
C GLY A 16 -13.17 -3.59 15.61
N ASP A 17 -14.28 -3.88 16.31
CA ASP A 17 -14.27 -4.74 17.49
C ASP A 17 -14.09 -6.22 17.11
N ILE A 18 -13.34 -6.94 17.93
CA ILE A 18 -13.02 -8.37 17.77
C ILE A 18 -13.96 -9.21 18.65
N TYR A 19 -14.77 -10.02 18.00
CA TYR A 19 -15.69 -10.97 18.61
C TYR A 19 -15.09 -12.37 18.64
N LEU A 20 -14.69 -12.82 19.82
CA LEU A 20 -14.11 -14.14 20.06
C LEU A 20 -15.22 -15.16 20.33
N GLY A 21 -15.54 -15.99 19.34
CA GLY A 21 -16.49 -17.10 19.47
C GLY A 21 -15.82 -18.34 20.05
N VAL A 22 -16.20 -18.73 21.27
CA VAL A 22 -15.66 -19.94 21.90
C VAL A 22 -16.60 -21.12 21.61
N VAL A 23 -16.09 -22.12 20.90
CA VAL A 23 -16.85 -23.25 20.37
C VAL A 23 -16.19 -24.58 20.71
N GLY A 24 -16.91 -25.69 20.54
CA GLY A 24 -16.44 -27.03 20.89
C GLY A 24 -17.51 -27.88 21.56
N ALA A 25 -17.19 -29.12 21.89
CA ALA A 25 -18.14 -30.04 22.50
C ALA A 25 -18.56 -29.63 23.93
N VAL A 26 -19.69 -30.15 24.42
CA VAL A 26 -20.06 -30.00 25.83
C VAL A 26 -19.02 -30.65 26.73
N ARG A 27 -18.81 -30.12 27.94
CA ARG A 27 -17.86 -30.66 28.94
C ARG A 27 -16.38 -30.66 28.56
N THR A 28 -15.97 -29.91 27.52
CA THR A 28 -14.55 -29.70 27.19
C THR A 28 -13.87 -28.59 28.02
N GLY A 29 -14.63 -27.88 28.86
CA GLY A 29 -14.13 -26.76 29.68
C GLY A 29 -14.35 -25.37 29.09
N LYS A 30 -15.19 -25.22 28.05
CA LYS A 30 -15.53 -23.91 27.43
C LYS A 30 -15.94 -22.83 28.43
N SER A 31 -16.95 -23.09 29.26
CA SER A 31 -17.43 -22.09 30.22
C SER A 31 -16.37 -21.73 31.27
N THR A 32 -15.52 -22.68 31.65
CA THR A 32 -14.37 -22.43 32.52
C THR A 32 -13.35 -21.52 31.83
N PHE A 33 -13.05 -21.76 30.55
CA PHE A 33 -12.15 -20.93 29.76
C PHE A 33 -12.68 -19.49 29.64
N ILE A 34 -13.95 -19.32 29.26
CA ILE A 34 -14.59 -18.00 29.16
C ILE A 34 -14.53 -17.25 30.48
N LYS A 35 -14.87 -17.93 31.59
CA LYS A 35 -14.81 -17.34 32.93
C LYS A 35 -13.39 -16.87 33.27
N LYS A 36 -12.37 -17.71 33.07
CA LYS A 36 -10.97 -17.37 33.33
C LYS A 36 -10.46 -16.23 32.44
N PHE A 37 -10.81 -16.26 31.15
CA PHE A 37 -10.49 -15.18 30.21
C PHE A 37 -11.06 -13.85 30.69
N MET A 38 -12.34 -13.83 31.06
CA MET A 38 -12.98 -12.63 31.57
C MET A 38 -12.36 -12.15 32.88
N GLU A 39 -12.11 -13.03 33.84
CA GLU A 39 -11.56 -12.67 35.16
C GLU A 39 -10.12 -12.14 35.08
N LEU A 40 -9.28 -12.74 34.24
CA LEU A 40 -7.85 -12.45 34.17
C LEU A 40 -7.50 -11.34 33.18
N VAL A 41 -8.27 -11.19 32.09
CA VAL A 41 -7.91 -10.26 30.99
C VAL A 41 -8.96 -9.18 30.77
N VAL A 42 -10.25 -9.48 30.75
CA VAL A 42 -11.27 -8.47 30.40
C VAL A 42 -11.65 -7.58 31.58
N LEU A 43 -12.04 -8.16 32.72
CA LEU A 43 -12.50 -7.42 33.90
C LEU A 43 -11.45 -6.46 34.48
N PRO A 44 -10.15 -6.77 34.50
CA PRO A 44 -9.13 -5.82 34.97
C PRO A 44 -9.00 -4.56 34.09
N ASN A 45 -9.35 -4.66 32.80
CA ASN A 45 -9.27 -3.55 31.83
C ASN A 45 -10.55 -2.69 31.79
N ILE A 46 -11.57 -3.00 32.59
CA ILE A 46 -12.79 -2.17 32.71
C ILE A 46 -12.57 -1.12 33.81
N GLU A 47 -12.42 0.15 33.41
CA GLU A 47 -12.20 1.28 34.34
C GLU A 47 -13.44 1.58 35.22
N ASN A 48 -14.64 1.42 34.67
CA ASN A 48 -15.88 1.72 35.37
C ASN A 48 -16.32 0.56 36.26
N GLU A 49 -16.34 0.77 37.58
CA GLU A 49 -16.74 -0.25 38.57
C GLU A 49 -18.16 -0.80 38.36
N ALA A 50 -19.11 0.03 37.91
CA ALA A 50 -20.48 -0.41 37.65
C ALA A 50 -20.56 -1.32 36.42
N ASP A 51 -19.74 -1.07 35.39
CA ASP A 51 -19.67 -1.90 34.19
C ASP A 51 -18.96 -3.21 34.49
N ARG A 52 -17.92 -3.16 35.32
CA ARG A 52 -17.19 -4.33 35.79
C ARG A 52 -18.07 -5.26 36.63
N ALA A 53 -18.84 -4.72 37.56
CA ALA A 53 -19.78 -5.50 38.38
C ALA A 53 -20.85 -6.17 37.50
N ARG A 54 -21.41 -5.44 36.53
CA ARG A 54 -22.37 -6.00 35.56
C ARG A 54 -21.76 -7.13 34.72
N ALA A 55 -20.56 -6.91 34.17
CA ALA A 55 -19.85 -7.92 33.39
C ALA A 55 -19.53 -9.18 34.21
N GLN A 56 -19.25 -9.03 35.51
CA GLN A 56 -19.01 -10.14 36.43
C GLN A 56 -20.29 -10.94 36.73
N ASP A 57 -21.42 -10.28 36.93
CA ASP A 57 -22.72 -10.93 37.11
C ASP A 57 -23.20 -11.65 35.83
N GLU A 58 -22.73 -11.20 34.67
CA GLU A 58 -23.08 -11.77 33.37
C GLU A 58 -22.27 -13.03 33.01
N LEU A 59 -21.22 -13.37 33.77
CA LEU A 59 -20.37 -14.53 33.49
C LEU A 59 -21.15 -15.86 33.59
N PRO A 60 -20.81 -16.84 32.73
CA PRO A 60 -21.42 -18.16 32.81
C PRO A 60 -21.10 -18.81 34.17
N GLN A 61 -22.13 -19.30 34.87
CA GLN A 61 -21.93 -20.04 36.11
C GLN A 61 -21.33 -21.40 35.82
N SER A 62 -20.03 -21.55 36.10
CA SER A 62 -19.32 -22.83 36.03
C SER A 62 -19.75 -23.72 37.21
N ALA A 63 -20.79 -24.54 37.05
CA ALA A 63 -21.16 -25.55 38.02
C ALA A 63 -20.54 -26.90 37.65
N ALA A 64 -19.95 -27.61 38.63
CA ALA A 64 -19.48 -29.00 38.49
C ALA A 64 -20.62 -30.03 38.32
N GLY A 65 -21.81 -29.58 37.88
CA GLY A 65 -23.02 -30.39 37.74
C GLY A 65 -23.10 -31.08 36.38
N LYS A 66 -23.84 -32.20 36.34
CA LYS A 66 -24.04 -32.99 35.11
C LYS A 66 -24.96 -32.30 34.08
N GLN A 67 -25.61 -31.18 34.41
CA GLN A 67 -26.62 -30.52 33.59
C GLN A 67 -26.04 -29.37 32.78
N ILE A 68 -26.44 -29.26 31.50
CA ILE A 68 -26.00 -28.21 30.57
C ILE A 68 -26.73 -26.91 30.91
N MET A 69 -25.98 -25.84 31.17
CA MET A 69 -26.51 -24.54 31.61
C MET A 69 -26.67 -23.54 30.45
N THR A 70 -25.71 -23.50 29.53
CA THR A 70 -25.75 -22.59 28.37
C THR A 70 -26.78 -23.12 27.36
N THR A 71 -27.90 -22.41 27.24
CA THR A 71 -29.02 -22.77 26.36
C THR A 71 -29.17 -21.81 25.19
N GLU A 72 -28.60 -20.61 25.28
CA GLU A 72 -28.57 -19.59 24.23
C GLU A 72 -27.20 -18.91 24.17
N PRO A 73 -26.76 -18.45 22.98
CA PRO A 73 -25.50 -17.72 22.86
C PRO A 73 -25.56 -16.38 23.59
N LYS A 74 -24.51 -16.06 24.36
CA LYS A 74 -24.44 -14.81 25.13
C LYS A 74 -23.16 -14.05 24.81
N PHE A 75 -23.32 -12.76 24.51
CA PHE A 75 -22.21 -11.83 24.34
C PHE A 75 -21.83 -11.24 25.69
N VAL A 76 -20.58 -11.42 26.11
CA VAL A 76 -20.08 -10.91 27.39
C VAL A 76 -18.71 -10.28 27.16
N PRO A 77 -18.49 -9.00 27.54
CA PRO A 77 -19.45 -8.04 28.10
C PRO A 77 -20.37 -7.39 27.03
N ASN A 78 -21.32 -6.54 27.44
CA ASN A 78 -22.27 -5.87 26.52
C ASN A 78 -21.60 -4.90 25.53
N HIS A 79 -20.48 -4.27 25.93
CA HIS A 79 -19.65 -3.42 25.08
C HIS A 79 -18.27 -4.05 24.96
N ALA A 80 -17.60 -3.89 23.82
CA ALA A 80 -16.23 -4.37 23.67
C ALA A 80 -15.30 -3.59 24.62
N VAL A 81 -14.30 -4.28 25.15
CA VAL A 81 -13.32 -3.72 26.10
C VAL A 81 -11.96 -3.71 25.42
N SER A 82 -11.27 -2.57 25.46
CA SER A 82 -9.90 -2.48 24.96
C SER A 82 -8.96 -3.26 25.87
N VAL A 83 -8.18 -4.15 25.29
CA VAL A 83 -7.19 -4.99 25.97
C VAL A 83 -5.85 -4.82 25.26
N LYS A 84 -4.80 -4.55 26.04
CA LYS A 84 -3.42 -4.57 25.54
C LYS A 84 -2.88 -6.00 25.62
N VAL A 85 -2.55 -6.58 24.46
CA VAL A 85 -2.09 -7.98 24.34
C VAL A 85 -0.57 -8.06 24.31
N ASP A 86 0.05 -7.06 23.65
CA ASP A 86 1.50 -6.93 23.53
C ASP A 86 1.89 -5.47 23.32
N ASP A 87 3.18 -5.17 23.29
CA ASP A 87 3.66 -3.83 22.95
C ASP A 87 3.28 -3.44 21.52
N GLY A 88 2.42 -2.42 21.39
CA GLY A 88 1.89 -1.95 20.11
C GLY A 88 0.62 -2.69 19.64
N LEU A 89 0.10 -3.65 20.41
CA LEU A 89 -1.08 -4.45 20.06
C LEU A 89 -2.23 -4.21 21.04
N GLU A 90 -3.12 -3.29 20.68
CA GLU A 90 -4.37 -3.00 21.40
C GLU A 90 -5.58 -3.46 20.58
N VAL A 91 -6.50 -4.17 21.23
CA VAL A 91 -7.69 -4.72 20.57
C VAL A 91 -8.92 -4.57 21.44
N ASN A 92 -10.06 -4.23 20.82
CA ASN A 92 -11.35 -4.25 21.49
C ASN A 92 -11.93 -5.66 21.42
N ILE A 93 -12.12 -6.31 22.57
CA ILE A 93 -12.56 -7.71 22.62
C ILE A 93 -13.97 -7.82 23.19
N ARG A 94 -14.75 -8.72 22.58
CA ARG A 94 -16.02 -9.22 23.10
C ARG A 94 -16.09 -10.73 22.94
N ILE A 95 -16.53 -11.46 23.97
CA ILE A 95 -16.60 -12.92 23.91
C ILE A 95 -18.03 -13.35 23.62
N VAL A 96 -18.16 -14.40 22.82
CA VAL A 96 -19.44 -15.06 22.55
C VAL A 96 -19.39 -16.50 23.07
N ASP A 97 -20.18 -16.78 24.11
CA ASP A 97 -20.36 -18.14 24.62
C ASP A 97 -21.31 -18.89 23.69
N CYS A 98 -20.80 -19.86 22.93
CA CYS A 98 -21.61 -20.70 22.04
C CYS A 98 -22.04 -21.99 22.75
N VAL A 99 -23.21 -22.50 22.39
CA VAL A 99 -23.68 -23.77 22.96
C VAL A 99 -22.78 -24.91 22.48
N GLY A 100 -22.49 -25.86 23.38
CA GLY A 100 -21.62 -26.97 23.02
C GLY A 100 -22.29 -28.00 22.13
N TYR A 101 -21.52 -28.52 21.18
CA TYR A 101 -21.93 -29.67 20.37
C TYR A 101 -22.11 -30.89 21.28
N ALA A 102 -23.16 -31.66 21.02
CA ALA A 102 -23.45 -32.87 21.78
C ALA A 102 -22.37 -33.94 21.52
N VAL A 103 -22.05 -34.71 22.55
CA VAL A 103 -21.15 -35.87 22.46
C VAL A 103 -21.79 -37.08 23.10
N SER A 104 -21.46 -38.25 22.55
CA SER A 104 -21.83 -39.55 23.10
C SER A 104 -21.42 -39.62 24.58
N GLY A 105 -22.38 -39.84 25.49
CA GLY A 105 -22.13 -39.91 26.93
C GLY A 105 -22.37 -38.62 27.74
N ALA A 106 -22.66 -37.49 27.09
CA ALA A 106 -23.07 -36.28 27.80
C ALA A 106 -24.55 -36.34 28.24
N LYS A 107 -24.79 -36.49 29.55
CA LYS A 107 -26.14 -36.38 30.13
C LYS A 107 -26.58 -34.90 30.17
N GLY A 108 -27.81 -34.59 29.78
CA GLY A 108 -28.39 -33.23 29.85
C GLY A 108 -29.19 -32.77 28.63
N PHE A 109 -29.16 -33.53 27.51
CA PHE A 109 -29.96 -33.25 26.30
C PHE A 109 -31.30 -34.04 26.26
N GLU A 110 -31.43 -35.07 27.10
CA GLU A 110 -32.60 -35.94 27.21
C GLU A 110 -33.20 -35.83 28.62
N ASP A 111 -34.53 -35.69 28.70
CA ASP A 111 -35.31 -35.85 29.94
C ASP A 111 -35.84 -37.30 30.05
N GLU A 112 -36.46 -37.67 31.19
CA GLU A 112 -37.00 -39.02 31.43
C GLU A 112 -38.04 -39.50 30.38
N ASN A 113 -38.54 -38.61 29.51
CA ASN A 113 -39.55 -38.89 28.48
C ASN A 113 -39.07 -38.66 27.03
N GLY A 114 -37.77 -38.45 26.79
CA GLY A 114 -37.20 -38.23 25.45
C GLY A 114 -36.42 -36.90 25.31
N PRO A 115 -36.07 -36.48 24.08
CA PRO A 115 -35.29 -35.27 23.85
C PRO A 115 -36.03 -34.03 24.36
N ARG A 116 -35.34 -33.17 25.11
CA ARG A 116 -35.90 -31.93 25.64
C ARG A 116 -36.26 -30.99 24.48
N MET A 117 -37.48 -30.47 24.43
CA MET A 117 -37.95 -29.59 23.34
C MET A 117 -37.89 -28.12 23.76
N VAL A 118 -37.51 -27.22 22.84
CA VAL A 118 -37.46 -25.77 23.09
C VAL A 118 -38.09 -24.99 21.93
N HIS A 119 -38.68 -23.84 22.25
CA HIS A 119 -39.13 -22.87 21.25
C HIS A 119 -37.96 -21.96 20.87
N THR A 120 -37.76 -21.74 19.58
CA THR A 120 -36.73 -20.81 19.07
C THR A 120 -37.39 -19.68 18.29
N PRO A 121 -36.76 -18.50 18.17
CA PRO A 121 -37.30 -17.39 17.39
C PRO A 121 -37.32 -17.65 15.86
N TRP A 122 -36.73 -18.75 15.40
CA TRP A 122 -36.50 -19.04 13.99
C TRP A 122 -37.41 -20.15 13.44
N TYR A 123 -38.17 -20.83 14.30
CA TYR A 123 -39.10 -21.90 13.95
C TYR A 123 -40.41 -21.74 14.71
N ASP A 124 -41.53 -21.96 14.03
CA ASP A 124 -42.87 -21.88 14.64
C ASP A 124 -43.18 -23.09 15.55
N GLU A 125 -42.58 -24.25 15.26
CA GLU A 125 -42.75 -25.48 16.06
C GLU A 125 -41.58 -25.66 17.05
N PRO A 126 -41.83 -26.21 18.26
CA PRO A 126 -40.76 -26.58 19.18
C PRO A 126 -39.86 -27.63 18.52
N ILE A 127 -38.55 -27.41 18.55
CA ILE A 127 -37.54 -28.31 18.02
C ILE A 127 -36.74 -28.94 19.18
N PRO A 128 -36.07 -30.09 18.97
CA PRO A 128 -35.18 -30.67 19.97
C PRO A 128 -34.11 -29.66 20.40
N PHE A 129 -33.80 -29.63 21.71
CA PHE A 129 -32.85 -28.72 22.31
C PHE A 129 -31.46 -28.81 21.67
N GLN A 130 -31.04 -30.02 21.31
CA GLN A 130 -29.79 -30.25 20.59
C GLN A 130 -29.79 -29.55 19.23
N GLU A 131 -30.87 -29.64 18.47
CA GLU A 131 -30.99 -29.03 17.14
C GLU A 131 -31.07 -27.50 17.22
N ALA A 132 -31.81 -26.96 18.20
CA ALA A 132 -31.84 -25.53 18.49
C ALA A 132 -30.45 -24.95 18.83
N ALA A 133 -29.72 -25.66 19.68
CA ALA A 133 -28.37 -25.28 20.09
C ALA A 133 -27.38 -25.29 18.92
N GLU A 134 -27.45 -26.29 18.06
CA GLU A 134 -26.62 -26.39 16.85
C GLU A 134 -26.92 -25.25 15.86
N ILE A 135 -28.21 -24.98 15.59
CA ILE A 135 -28.61 -23.90 14.67
C ILE A 135 -28.21 -22.53 15.22
N GLY A 136 -28.40 -22.28 16.51
CA GLY A 136 -28.01 -21.03 17.16
C GLY A 136 -26.51 -20.80 17.14
N THR A 137 -25.74 -21.85 17.44
CA THR A 137 -24.27 -21.81 17.40
C THR A 137 -23.78 -21.54 15.99
N ARG A 138 -24.35 -22.20 14.97
CA ARG A 138 -24.00 -21.96 13.57
C ARG A 138 -24.27 -20.52 13.14
N LYS A 139 -25.44 -19.96 13.49
CA LYS A 139 -25.77 -18.56 13.15
C LYS A 139 -24.81 -17.57 13.81
N VAL A 140 -24.46 -17.77 15.07
CA VAL A 140 -23.53 -16.88 15.78
C VAL A 140 -22.11 -16.99 15.21
N ILE A 141 -21.67 -18.21 14.94
CA ILE A 141 -20.39 -18.46 14.26
C ILE A 141 -20.38 -17.82 12.89
N GLN A 142 -21.48 -17.80 12.13
CA GLN A 142 -21.53 -17.20 10.79
C GLN A 142 -21.66 -15.67 10.80
N GLU A 143 -22.54 -15.12 11.64
CA GLU A 143 -22.98 -13.72 11.51
C GLU A 143 -22.28 -12.75 12.47
N HIS A 144 -21.69 -13.23 13.58
CA HIS A 144 -21.31 -12.36 14.69
C HIS A 144 -19.90 -12.56 15.27
N SER A 145 -19.26 -13.72 15.12
CA SER A 145 -17.88 -13.91 15.58
C SER A 145 -16.86 -13.49 14.51
N THR A 146 -15.83 -12.73 14.86
CA THR A 146 -14.69 -12.44 13.96
C THR A 146 -13.63 -13.54 14.03
N LEU A 147 -13.51 -14.22 15.19
CA LEU A 147 -12.53 -15.29 15.44
C LEU A 147 -13.17 -16.47 16.17
N GLY A 148 -12.66 -17.68 15.92
CA GLY A 148 -13.03 -18.89 16.64
C GLY A 148 -11.94 -19.37 17.62
N VAL A 149 -12.36 -19.84 18.80
CA VAL A 149 -11.51 -20.65 19.68
C VAL A 149 -12.21 -21.98 19.93
N VAL A 150 -11.65 -23.04 19.38
CA VAL A 150 -12.16 -24.40 19.56
C VAL A 150 -11.58 -25.00 20.83
N VAL A 151 -12.39 -25.35 21.81
CA VAL A 151 -11.93 -26.05 23.03
C VAL A 151 -12.28 -27.52 22.94
N THR A 152 -11.24 -28.35 22.86
CA THR A 152 -11.29 -29.82 22.89
C THR A 152 -10.55 -30.33 24.13
N THR A 153 -10.44 -31.65 24.29
CA THR A 153 -9.70 -32.27 25.40
C THR A 153 -8.95 -33.51 24.95
N ASP A 154 -7.86 -33.85 25.65
CA ASP A 154 -7.16 -35.13 25.53
C ASP A 154 -7.85 -36.29 26.30
N GLY A 155 -9.01 -36.02 26.91
CA GLY A 155 -9.78 -36.98 27.70
C GLY A 155 -9.30 -37.11 29.14
N SER A 156 -8.34 -36.28 29.58
CA SER A 156 -7.91 -36.26 30.99
C SER A 156 -8.87 -35.47 31.89
N ILE A 157 -9.79 -34.70 31.30
CA ILE A 157 -10.79 -33.91 32.01
C ILE A 157 -12.15 -34.62 32.03
N GLY A 158 -12.86 -34.52 33.16
CA GLY A 158 -14.21 -35.07 33.30
C GLY A 158 -14.27 -36.60 33.26
N GLU A 159 -15.43 -37.14 32.88
CA GLU A 159 -15.73 -38.59 32.87
C GLU A 159 -15.76 -39.19 31.45
N ILE A 160 -15.68 -38.37 30.39
CA ILE A 160 -15.89 -38.77 28.99
C ILE A 160 -14.53 -39.04 28.33
N PRO A 161 -14.31 -40.20 27.69
CA PRO A 161 -13.06 -40.51 27.03
C PRO A 161 -12.86 -39.67 25.76
N ARG A 162 -11.60 -39.45 25.36
CA ARG A 162 -11.23 -38.68 24.15
C ARG A 162 -12.01 -39.10 22.89
N GLY A 163 -12.18 -40.42 22.71
CA GLY A 163 -12.81 -41.00 21.52
C GLY A 163 -14.20 -40.41 21.24
N ASP A 164 -14.96 -40.11 22.28
CA ASP A 164 -16.33 -39.60 22.17
C ASP A 164 -16.36 -38.11 21.76
N TYR A 165 -15.22 -37.42 21.81
CA TYR A 165 -15.07 -36.03 21.39
C TYR A 165 -14.59 -35.87 19.94
N ILE A 166 -14.09 -36.93 19.29
CA ILE A 166 -13.44 -36.82 17.97
C ILE A 166 -14.44 -36.35 16.90
N GLU A 167 -15.61 -36.97 16.84
CA GLU A 167 -16.64 -36.64 15.84
C GLU A 167 -17.13 -35.19 15.98
N ALA A 168 -17.39 -34.74 17.21
CA ALA A 168 -17.82 -33.38 17.48
C ALA A 168 -16.71 -32.36 17.18
N GLU A 169 -15.45 -32.70 17.43
CA GLU A 169 -14.30 -31.86 17.08
C GLU A 169 -14.14 -31.71 15.57
N GLU A 170 -14.14 -32.82 14.82
CA GLU A 170 -14.04 -32.82 13.35
C GLU A 170 -15.13 -31.95 12.73
N ARG A 171 -16.37 -32.13 13.18
CA ARG A 171 -17.52 -31.35 12.70
C ARG A 171 -17.37 -29.85 12.97
N VAL A 172 -16.92 -29.46 14.17
CA VAL A 172 -16.71 -28.03 14.50
C VAL A 172 -15.63 -27.41 13.62
N VAL A 173 -14.54 -28.14 13.40
CA VAL A 173 -13.41 -27.69 12.56
C VAL A 173 -13.87 -27.53 11.11
N GLU A 174 -14.64 -28.49 10.58
CA GLU A 174 -15.20 -28.41 9.22
C GLU A 174 -16.13 -27.21 9.06
N GLU A 175 -17.06 -27.00 9.99
CA GLU A 175 -17.99 -25.85 9.96
C GLU A 175 -17.23 -24.51 9.99
N LEU A 176 -16.19 -24.36 10.82
CA LEU A 176 -15.39 -23.14 10.86
C LEU A 176 -14.60 -22.91 9.55
N LYS A 177 -14.07 -23.98 8.96
CA LYS A 177 -13.36 -23.91 7.66
C LYS A 177 -14.28 -23.57 6.51
N GLU A 178 -15.50 -24.13 6.47
CA GLU A 178 -16.50 -23.80 5.45
C GLU A 178 -16.90 -22.32 5.51
N VAL A 179 -17.11 -21.80 6.73
CA VAL A 179 -17.43 -20.40 6.97
C VAL A 179 -16.24 -19.48 6.64
N GLY A 180 -15.01 -20.01 6.61
CA GLY A 180 -13.81 -19.25 6.27
C GLY A 180 -13.33 -18.34 7.40
N LYS A 181 -13.74 -18.61 8.65
CA LYS A 181 -13.32 -17.80 9.80
C LYS A 181 -11.98 -18.29 10.34
N PRO A 182 -11.06 -17.38 10.70
CA PRO A 182 -9.84 -17.76 11.40
C PRO A 182 -10.14 -18.33 12.79
N PHE A 183 -9.45 -19.40 13.18
CA PHE A 183 -9.60 -20.01 14.49
C PHE A 183 -8.36 -20.77 14.95
N ILE A 184 -8.26 -20.94 16.27
CA ILE A 184 -7.26 -21.80 16.92
C ILE A 184 -7.95 -22.89 17.72
N MET A 185 -7.18 -23.90 18.13
CA MET A 185 -7.66 -24.98 18.98
C MET A 185 -6.92 -25.04 20.31
N ILE A 186 -7.65 -25.21 21.41
CA ILE A 186 -7.13 -25.45 22.74
C ILE A 186 -7.45 -26.89 23.13
N VAL A 187 -6.40 -27.70 23.35
CA VAL A 187 -6.51 -29.03 23.94
C VAL A 187 -6.44 -28.88 25.45
N ASN A 188 -7.61 -28.92 26.09
CA ASN A 188 -7.71 -28.82 27.54
C ASN A 188 -7.30 -30.14 28.21
N SER A 189 -6.29 -30.06 29.06
CA SER A 189 -5.68 -31.19 29.75
C SER A 189 -5.29 -30.84 31.18
N THR A 190 -5.41 -31.81 32.09
CA THR A 190 -4.82 -31.74 33.43
C THR A 190 -3.29 -31.83 33.41
N HIS A 191 -2.71 -32.32 32.32
CA HIS A 191 -1.26 -32.49 32.14
C HIS A 191 -0.78 -32.00 30.76
N PRO A 192 -0.81 -30.68 30.47
CA PRO A 192 -0.55 -30.14 29.14
C PRO A 192 0.82 -30.53 28.54
N TYR A 193 1.84 -30.63 29.39
CA TYR A 193 3.22 -30.95 29.00
C TYR A 193 3.51 -32.46 28.94
N HIS A 194 2.52 -33.32 29.15
CA HIS A 194 2.73 -34.76 29.07
C HIS A 194 3.01 -35.18 27.61
N PRO A 195 3.95 -36.10 27.34
CA PRO A 195 4.31 -36.47 25.96
C PRO A 195 3.14 -36.93 25.09
N SER A 196 2.12 -37.57 25.68
CA SER A 196 0.91 -37.97 24.93
C SER A 196 0.05 -36.79 24.49
N THR A 197 -0.04 -35.75 25.32
CA THR A 197 -0.83 -34.55 25.05
C THR A 197 -0.11 -33.66 24.03
N GLU A 198 1.21 -33.56 24.12
CA GLU A 198 2.05 -32.91 23.11
C GLU A 198 1.98 -33.62 21.75
N ALA A 199 1.99 -34.96 21.73
CA ALA A 199 1.80 -35.73 20.51
C ALA A 199 0.44 -35.47 19.87
N LEU A 200 -0.63 -35.48 20.68
CA LEU A 200 -1.99 -35.15 20.22
C LEU A 200 -2.06 -33.71 19.68
N ARG A 201 -1.44 -32.74 20.35
CA ARG A 201 -1.38 -31.35 19.89
C ARG A 201 -0.77 -31.26 18.49
N ASN A 202 0.37 -31.92 18.28
CA ASN A 202 1.07 -31.90 16.99
C ASN A 202 0.25 -32.62 15.91
N GLU A 203 -0.37 -33.76 16.23
CA GLU A 203 -1.26 -34.49 15.32
C GLU A 203 -2.43 -33.61 14.87
N LEU A 204 -3.11 -32.93 15.79
CA LEU A 204 -4.24 -32.04 15.47
C LEU A 204 -3.79 -30.81 14.68
N ALA A 205 -2.60 -30.26 14.98
CA ALA A 205 -2.05 -29.13 14.26
C ALA A 205 -1.74 -29.49 12.81
N GLU A 206 -1.15 -30.65 12.56
CA GLU A 206 -0.85 -31.15 11.21
C GLU A 206 -2.14 -31.56 10.47
N LYS A 207 -3.05 -32.28 11.14
CA LYS A 207 -4.32 -32.74 10.54
C LYS A 207 -5.19 -31.58 10.08
N TYR A 208 -5.29 -30.53 10.88
CA TYR A 208 -6.21 -29.43 10.62
C TYR A 208 -5.55 -28.18 10.05
N ASP A 209 -4.22 -28.10 10.00
CA ASP A 209 -3.47 -26.92 9.52
C ASP A 209 -3.87 -25.62 10.25
N ILE A 210 -3.95 -25.72 11.59
CA ILE A 210 -4.29 -24.62 12.50
C ILE A 210 -3.36 -24.64 13.73
N PRO A 211 -3.17 -23.50 14.42
CA PRO A 211 -2.49 -23.48 15.71
C PRO A 211 -3.27 -24.28 16.75
N VAL A 212 -2.58 -25.19 17.43
CA VAL A 212 -3.14 -25.98 18.53
C VAL A 212 -2.30 -25.75 19.79
N LEU A 213 -2.95 -25.39 20.89
CA LEU A 213 -2.31 -25.12 22.18
C LEU A 213 -2.78 -26.16 23.21
N ALA A 214 -1.86 -26.87 23.84
CA ALA A 214 -2.18 -27.74 24.97
C ALA A 214 -2.14 -26.91 26.25
N GLN A 215 -3.26 -26.83 26.98
CA GLN A 215 -3.36 -25.98 28.18
C GLN A 215 -4.23 -26.59 29.27
N SER A 216 -3.93 -26.24 30.52
CA SER A 216 -4.76 -26.60 31.67
C SER A 216 -5.69 -25.43 31.97
N VAL A 217 -6.90 -25.44 31.39
CA VAL A 217 -7.86 -24.32 31.50
C VAL A 217 -8.19 -23.97 32.96
N GLU A 218 -8.21 -24.95 33.86
CA GLU A 218 -8.47 -24.71 35.29
C GLU A 218 -7.37 -23.88 35.97
N ASN A 219 -6.11 -24.14 35.60
CA ASN A 219 -4.90 -23.53 36.16
C ASN A 219 -4.30 -22.47 35.22
N ILE A 220 -5.08 -22.00 34.24
CA ILE A 220 -4.60 -21.06 33.24
C ILE A 220 -4.19 -19.74 33.89
N THR A 221 -3.05 -19.20 33.46
CA THR A 221 -2.55 -17.91 33.92
C THR A 221 -2.89 -16.79 32.95
N GLU A 222 -2.72 -15.54 33.37
CA GLU A 222 -2.86 -14.37 32.49
C GLU A 222 -1.91 -14.44 31.29
N GLN A 223 -0.66 -14.88 31.51
CA GLN A 223 0.33 -15.05 30.46
C GLN A 223 -0.10 -16.09 29.42
N ASP A 224 -0.72 -17.19 29.86
CA ASP A 224 -1.25 -18.21 28.96
C ASP A 224 -2.39 -17.67 28.09
N ILE A 225 -3.29 -16.87 28.68
CA ILE A 225 -4.40 -16.24 27.93
C ILE A 225 -3.86 -15.22 26.93
N ASN A 226 -2.90 -14.39 27.32
CA ASN A 226 -2.26 -13.45 26.40
C ASN A 226 -1.57 -14.18 25.23
N ASN A 227 -0.95 -15.32 25.48
CA ASN A 227 -0.38 -16.15 24.42
C ASN A 227 -1.47 -16.74 23.49
N ILE A 228 -2.56 -17.28 24.05
CA ILE A 228 -3.71 -17.76 23.28
C ILE A 228 -4.27 -16.65 22.40
N LEU A 229 -4.44 -15.45 22.98
CA LEU A 229 -4.96 -14.29 22.27
C LEU A 229 -4.00 -13.86 21.15
N ARG A 230 -2.70 -13.79 21.41
CA ARG A 230 -1.68 -13.51 20.38
C ARG A 230 -1.77 -14.50 19.22
N GLU A 231 -1.74 -15.80 19.50
CA GLU A 231 -1.86 -16.85 18.47
C GLU A 231 -3.19 -16.76 17.70
N THR A 232 -4.28 -16.43 18.40
CA THR A 232 -5.58 -16.21 17.75
C THR A 232 -5.55 -15.01 16.81
N LEU A 233 -4.95 -13.90 17.26
CA LEU A 233 -4.84 -12.68 16.46
C LEU A 233 -3.90 -12.86 15.27
N TYR A 234 -2.86 -13.69 15.37
CA TYR A 234 -1.95 -14.00 14.27
C TYR A 234 -2.56 -14.81 13.13
N GLU A 235 -3.68 -15.48 13.38
CA GLU A 235 -4.48 -16.14 12.36
C GLU A 235 -5.41 -15.19 11.60
N PHE A 236 -5.47 -13.90 11.96
CA PHE A 236 -6.28 -12.92 11.22
C PHE A 236 -5.86 -12.87 9.74
N PRO A 237 -6.82 -12.93 8.80
CA PRO A 237 -6.54 -12.72 7.40
C PRO A 237 -6.09 -11.28 7.17
N VAL A 238 -5.09 -11.11 6.31
CA VAL A 238 -4.65 -9.79 5.83
C VAL A 238 -5.36 -9.52 4.51
N LEU A 239 -6.14 -8.45 4.48
CA LEU A 239 -6.89 -8.01 3.31
C LEU A 239 -6.08 -7.04 2.45
N GLU A 240 -5.33 -6.17 3.11
CA GLU A 240 -4.57 -5.10 2.47
C GLU A 240 -3.19 -5.02 3.11
N VAL A 241 -2.17 -4.91 2.25
CA VAL A 241 -0.79 -4.68 2.68
C VAL A 241 -0.34 -3.36 2.07
N ASN A 242 -0.15 -2.37 2.93
CA ASN A 242 0.34 -1.06 2.55
C ASN A 242 1.85 -1.04 2.74
N VAL A 243 2.58 -0.94 1.62
CA VAL A 243 4.04 -0.88 1.64
C VAL A 243 4.48 0.55 1.34
N ASN A 244 5.10 1.17 2.32
CA ASN A 244 5.64 2.52 2.21
C ASN A 244 7.08 2.45 1.71
N LEU A 245 7.29 2.96 0.50
CA LEU A 245 8.63 3.11 -0.07
C LEU A 245 9.32 4.35 0.54
N PRO A 246 10.66 4.40 0.52
CA PRO A 246 11.40 5.61 0.86
C PRO A 246 10.90 6.80 0.05
N SER A 247 10.63 7.93 0.73
CA SER A 247 9.97 9.09 0.14
C SER A 247 10.70 9.64 -1.09
N TRP A 248 12.02 9.58 -1.12
CA TRP A 248 12.81 10.04 -2.26
C TRP A 248 12.72 9.10 -3.48
N VAL A 249 12.51 7.79 -3.27
CA VAL A 249 12.27 6.83 -4.36
C VAL A 249 10.92 7.12 -5.03
N MET A 250 9.92 7.52 -4.25
CA MET A 250 8.59 7.91 -4.76
C MET A 250 8.61 9.16 -5.65
N VAL A 251 9.65 9.99 -5.56
CA VAL A 251 9.81 11.19 -6.40
C VAL A 251 10.45 10.84 -7.75
N LEU A 252 11.10 9.69 -7.88
CA LEU A 252 11.71 9.25 -9.13
C LEU A 252 10.62 8.99 -10.18
N HIS A 253 10.94 9.25 -11.45
CA HIS A 253 10.07 8.92 -12.57
C HIS A 253 9.71 7.43 -12.59
N ASP A 254 8.50 7.11 -13.05
CA ASP A 254 7.97 5.74 -13.12
C ASP A 254 8.91 4.79 -13.92
N ASP A 255 9.64 5.33 -14.89
CA ASP A 255 10.58 4.59 -15.73
C ASP A 255 11.95 4.36 -15.08
N HIS A 256 12.20 4.92 -13.89
CA HIS A 256 13.48 4.77 -13.22
C HIS A 256 13.68 3.34 -12.71
N TRP A 257 14.83 2.74 -13.01
CA TRP A 257 15.13 1.33 -12.69
C TRP A 257 14.92 1.00 -11.20
N LEU A 258 15.32 1.91 -10.31
CA LEU A 258 15.19 1.69 -8.86
C LEU A 258 13.72 1.63 -8.43
N ARG A 259 12.88 2.51 -8.96
CA ARG A 259 11.45 2.52 -8.65
C ARG A 259 10.78 1.24 -9.14
N GLN A 260 11.09 0.80 -10.36
CA GLN A 260 10.60 -0.47 -10.90
C GLN A 260 11.08 -1.67 -10.07
N SER A 261 12.31 -1.62 -9.54
CA SER A 261 12.87 -2.68 -8.69
C SER A 261 12.13 -2.80 -7.37
N TYR A 262 11.83 -1.67 -6.71
CA TYR A 262 11.00 -1.65 -5.51
C TYR A 262 9.58 -2.16 -5.78
N GLU A 263 8.92 -1.68 -6.84
CA GLU A 263 7.57 -2.13 -7.20
C GLU A 263 7.54 -3.64 -7.53
N GLY A 264 8.59 -4.16 -8.18
CA GLY A 264 8.78 -5.59 -8.43
C GLY A 264 8.92 -6.39 -7.13
N ALA A 265 9.82 -5.97 -6.24
CA ALA A 265 10.02 -6.61 -4.94
C ALA A 265 8.74 -6.65 -4.11
N VAL A 266 7.98 -5.55 -4.08
CA VAL A 266 6.67 -5.50 -3.40
C VAL A 266 5.70 -6.50 -4.02
N LYS A 267 5.56 -6.51 -5.35
CA LYS A 267 4.65 -7.43 -6.03
C LYS A 267 5.00 -8.90 -5.80
N ASP A 268 6.27 -9.25 -5.73
CA ASP A 268 6.68 -10.64 -5.57
C ASP A 268 6.59 -11.11 -4.11
N THR A 269 6.90 -10.23 -3.18
CA THR A 269 6.95 -10.54 -1.75
C THR A 269 5.56 -10.55 -1.10
N VAL A 270 4.67 -9.63 -1.49
CA VAL A 270 3.33 -9.50 -0.88
C VAL A 270 2.38 -10.65 -1.26
N LYS A 271 2.61 -11.35 -2.38
CA LYS A 271 1.76 -12.48 -2.82
C LYS A 271 1.64 -13.61 -1.81
N ASP A 272 2.64 -13.76 -0.94
CA ASP A 272 2.71 -14.84 0.04
C ASP A 272 2.03 -14.50 1.37
N ILE A 273 1.59 -13.24 1.56
CA ILE A 273 0.92 -12.80 2.79
C ILE A 273 -0.56 -13.16 2.72
N LYS A 274 -1.00 -14.08 3.57
CA LYS A 274 -2.43 -14.41 3.75
C LYS A 274 -2.93 -14.08 5.15
N ARG A 275 -2.07 -14.26 6.16
CA ARG A 275 -2.39 -14.06 7.57
C ARG A 275 -1.37 -13.14 8.23
N LEU A 276 -1.72 -12.55 9.37
CA LEU A 276 -0.81 -11.64 10.08
C LEU A 276 0.51 -12.31 10.46
N ARG A 277 0.49 -13.60 10.82
CA ARG A 277 1.73 -14.36 11.10
C ARG A 277 2.69 -14.41 9.91
N ASP A 278 2.17 -14.32 8.69
CA ASP A 278 2.99 -14.38 7.47
C ASP A 278 3.73 -13.06 7.29
N VAL A 279 3.17 -11.94 7.79
CA VAL A 279 3.77 -10.61 7.65
C VAL A 279 5.16 -10.57 8.27
N ASP A 280 5.33 -11.03 9.51
CA ASP A 280 6.64 -11.02 10.18
C ASP A 280 7.69 -11.84 9.42
N ARG A 281 7.28 -12.99 8.86
CA ARG A 281 8.17 -13.84 8.05
C ARG A 281 8.53 -13.17 6.73
N VAL A 282 7.53 -12.59 6.05
CA VAL A 282 7.68 -11.97 4.73
C VAL A 282 8.44 -10.65 4.81
N VAL A 283 8.32 -9.90 5.91
CA VAL A 283 9.15 -8.73 6.21
C VAL A 283 10.64 -9.10 6.15
N GLY A 284 11.02 -10.30 6.60
CA GLY A 284 12.38 -10.80 6.49
C GLY A 284 12.86 -11.01 5.04
N HIS A 285 11.97 -11.39 4.11
CA HIS A 285 12.34 -11.59 2.70
C HIS A 285 12.70 -10.27 2.00
N PHE A 286 12.16 -9.13 2.44
CA PHE A 286 12.56 -7.83 1.89
C PHE A 286 14.05 -7.54 2.13
N GLY A 287 14.66 -8.10 3.18
CA GLY A 287 16.09 -7.99 3.45
C GLY A 287 17.00 -8.78 2.50
N GLU A 288 16.43 -9.60 1.60
CA GLU A 288 17.22 -10.31 0.58
C GLU A 288 17.55 -9.43 -0.64
N TYR A 289 16.86 -8.31 -0.81
CA TYR A 289 17.08 -7.37 -1.91
C TYR A 289 18.20 -6.38 -1.56
N GLU A 290 19.24 -6.30 -2.39
CA GLU A 290 20.41 -5.42 -2.16
C GLU A 290 20.06 -3.93 -2.04
N PHE A 291 18.95 -3.50 -2.65
CA PHE A 291 18.48 -2.10 -2.63
C PHE A 291 17.56 -1.78 -1.46
N ILE A 292 17.30 -2.73 -0.56
CA ILE A 292 16.52 -2.57 0.68
C ILE A 292 17.44 -2.85 1.85
N GLU A 293 17.64 -1.87 2.73
CA GLU A 293 18.44 -2.04 3.95
C GLU A 293 17.65 -2.76 5.04
N ASN A 294 16.38 -2.38 5.19
CA ASN A 294 15.50 -2.93 6.22
C ASN A 294 14.03 -2.78 5.82
N ALA A 295 13.20 -3.68 6.32
CA ALA A 295 11.75 -3.60 6.28
C ALA A 295 11.21 -3.71 7.71
N LYS A 296 10.26 -2.86 8.07
CA LYS A 296 9.64 -2.87 9.40
C LYS A 296 8.14 -2.86 9.29
N LEU A 297 7.48 -3.63 10.15
CA LEU A 297 6.06 -3.49 10.39
C LEU A 297 5.81 -2.18 11.15
N ALA A 298 5.19 -1.21 10.49
CA ALA A 298 4.89 0.10 11.05
C ALA A 298 3.62 0.06 11.92
N GLY A 299 2.64 -0.76 11.52
CA GLY A 299 1.38 -0.92 12.24
C GLY A 299 0.51 -2.02 11.65
N ILE A 300 -0.45 -2.47 12.46
CA ILE A 300 -1.51 -3.39 12.03
C ILE A 300 -2.85 -2.81 12.46
N ASN A 301 -3.78 -2.71 11.53
CA ASN A 301 -5.19 -2.50 11.82
C ASN A 301 -5.95 -3.82 11.66
N MET A 302 -6.12 -4.54 12.77
CA MET A 302 -6.82 -5.83 12.80
C MET A 302 -8.29 -5.71 12.40
N GLY A 303 -8.95 -4.62 12.80
CA GLY A 303 -10.35 -4.36 12.48
C GLY A 303 -10.61 -4.27 10.98
N GLN A 304 -9.61 -3.86 10.19
CA GLN A 304 -9.73 -3.76 8.73
C GLN A 304 -8.85 -4.80 7.99
N GLY A 305 -8.09 -5.62 8.71
CA GLY A 305 -7.12 -6.55 8.12
C GLY A 305 -6.01 -5.86 7.33
N ILE A 306 -5.60 -4.65 7.74
CA ILE A 306 -4.56 -3.87 7.05
C ILE A 306 -3.24 -4.01 7.79
N ALA A 307 -2.17 -4.34 7.06
CA ALA A 307 -0.80 -4.33 7.58
C ALA A 307 0.02 -3.24 6.88
N GLU A 308 0.76 -2.44 7.65
CA GLU A 308 1.62 -1.37 7.14
C GLU A 308 3.09 -1.75 7.28
N ILE A 309 3.83 -1.73 6.17
CA ILE A 309 5.25 -2.10 6.11
C ILE A 309 6.04 -0.91 5.58
N ASP A 310 7.01 -0.44 6.34
CA ASP A 310 7.96 0.59 5.94
C ASP A 310 9.23 -0.05 5.38
N LEU A 311 9.62 0.34 4.16
CA LEU A 311 10.89 -0.04 3.54
C LEU A 311 11.90 1.09 3.66
N TYR A 312 13.15 0.73 3.97
CA TYR A 312 14.28 1.64 4.07
C TYR A 312 15.31 1.30 3.00
N ALA A 313 15.79 2.32 2.28
CA ALA A 313 16.86 2.18 1.31
C ALA A 313 18.22 2.41 1.99
N PRO A 314 19.28 1.72 1.53
CA PRO A 314 20.64 2.00 1.96
C PRO A 314 21.06 3.44 1.64
N ASP A 315 21.81 4.08 2.54
CA ASP A 315 22.29 5.46 2.36
C ASP A 315 23.11 5.65 1.08
N ASP A 316 24.00 4.69 0.75
CA ASP A 316 24.86 4.74 -0.44
C ASP A 316 24.05 4.78 -1.76
N LEU A 317 22.85 4.20 -1.75
CA LEU A 317 21.97 4.14 -2.91
C LEU A 317 21.38 5.50 -3.26
N TYR A 318 21.09 6.32 -2.24
CA TYR A 318 20.62 7.69 -2.45
C TYR A 318 21.69 8.51 -3.19
N ASP A 319 22.95 8.43 -2.76
CA ASP A 319 24.06 9.16 -3.38
C ASP A 319 24.31 8.69 -4.82
N GLN A 320 24.18 7.39 -5.08
CA GLN A 320 24.28 6.84 -6.44
C GLN A 320 23.18 7.40 -7.35
N VAL A 321 21.92 7.34 -6.92
CA VAL A 321 20.79 7.83 -7.73
C VAL A 321 20.88 9.35 -7.92
N LEU A 322 21.31 10.08 -6.90
CA LEU A 322 21.51 11.52 -7.01
C LEU A 322 22.60 11.87 -8.03
N LYS A 323 23.69 11.10 -8.08
CA LYS A 323 24.72 11.22 -9.12
C LYS A 323 24.18 10.90 -10.51
N GLU A 324 23.33 9.89 -10.65
CA GLU A 324 22.68 9.52 -11.92
C GLU A 324 21.75 10.63 -12.43
N VAL A 325 20.91 11.18 -11.55
CA VAL A 325 19.93 12.22 -11.91
C VAL A 325 20.60 13.56 -12.21
N VAL A 326 21.57 13.98 -11.40
CA VAL A 326 22.25 15.27 -11.58
C VAL A 326 23.35 15.18 -12.64
N GLY A 327 23.87 13.98 -12.90
CA GLY A 327 24.95 13.73 -13.88
C GLY A 327 26.35 14.14 -13.40
N VAL A 328 26.48 14.60 -12.15
CA VAL A 328 27.77 14.97 -11.53
C VAL A 328 27.92 14.33 -10.16
N GLU A 329 29.16 14.04 -9.79
CA GLU A 329 29.48 13.45 -8.49
C GLU A 329 29.42 14.49 -7.36
N ILE A 330 28.58 14.24 -6.37
CA ILE A 330 28.41 15.12 -5.21
C ILE A 330 29.41 14.73 -4.13
N ARG A 331 30.36 15.62 -3.86
CA ARG A 331 31.45 15.37 -2.89
C ARG A 331 31.06 15.68 -1.44
N GLY A 332 29.96 16.40 -1.24
CA GLY A 332 29.55 16.90 0.07
C GLY A 332 28.37 17.87 0.01
N LYS A 333 27.89 18.28 1.19
CA LYS A 333 26.74 19.18 1.36
C LYS A 333 26.98 20.58 0.78
N ASP A 334 28.22 21.05 0.82
CA ASP A 334 28.67 22.31 0.23
C ASP A 334 28.55 22.29 -1.30
N HIS A 335 29.03 21.22 -1.94
CA HIS A 335 28.92 21.06 -3.39
C HIS A 335 27.46 20.92 -3.83
N LEU A 336 26.64 20.16 -3.09
CA LEU A 336 25.21 20.05 -3.36
C LEU A 336 24.52 21.42 -3.29
N LEU A 337 24.82 22.22 -2.27
CA LEU A 337 24.22 23.55 -2.13
C LEU A 337 24.64 24.48 -3.29
N GLN A 338 25.91 24.42 -3.71
CA GLN A 338 26.39 25.17 -4.87
C GLN A 338 25.63 24.77 -6.14
N LEU A 339 25.50 23.47 -6.42
CA LEU A 339 24.74 22.98 -7.57
C LEU A 339 23.28 23.42 -7.52
N MET A 340 22.62 23.37 -6.36
CA MET A 340 21.25 23.83 -6.21
C MET A 340 21.10 25.33 -6.47
N GLN A 341 22.08 26.16 -6.09
CA GLN A 341 22.09 27.58 -6.41
C GLN A 341 22.25 27.82 -7.92
N GLU A 342 23.14 27.09 -8.57
CA GLU A 342 23.34 27.14 -10.02
C GLU A 342 22.09 26.71 -10.79
N PHE A 343 21.46 25.59 -10.39
CA PHE A 343 20.20 25.13 -10.98
C PHE A 343 19.04 26.08 -10.71
N ALA A 344 18.94 26.66 -9.52
CA ALA A 344 17.89 27.65 -9.23
C ALA A 344 18.03 28.89 -10.11
N HIS A 345 19.26 29.37 -10.32
CA HIS A 345 19.52 30.47 -11.23
C HIS A 345 19.18 30.10 -12.69
N ALA A 346 19.69 28.96 -13.17
CA ALA A 346 19.43 28.48 -14.52
C ALA A 346 17.93 28.27 -14.78
N LYS A 347 17.20 27.71 -13.81
CA LYS A 347 15.75 27.52 -13.89
C LYS A 347 15.02 28.85 -14.00
N LYS A 348 15.38 29.85 -13.21
CA LYS A 348 14.76 31.19 -13.28
C LYS A 348 14.93 31.85 -14.64
N GLU A 349 16.10 31.72 -15.25
CA GLU A 349 16.35 32.25 -16.60
C GLU A 349 15.65 31.43 -17.69
N TYR A 350 15.65 30.10 -17.57
CA TYR A 350 14.95 29.22 -18.51
C TYR A 350 13.42 29.42 -18.48
N ASP A 351 12.83 29.53 -17.29
CA ASP A 351 11.39 29.68 -17.10
C ASP A 351 10.86 30.95 -17.79
N GLN A 352 11.67 32.00 -17.90
CA GLN A 352 11.30 33.22 -18.65
C GLN A 352 11.09 32.96 -20.14
N VAL A 353 11.79 31.98 -20.72
CA VAL A 353 11.80 31.73 -22.17
C VAL A 353 11.22 30.38 -22.58
N ALA A 354 10.82 29.53 -21.62
CA ALA A 354 10.39 28.15 -21.86
C ALA A 354 9.21 28.04 -22.84
N ASP A 355 8.20 28.90 -22.69
CA ASP A 355 7.04 28.93 -23.57
C ASP A 355 7.40 29.40 -24.97
N ALA A 356 8.25 30.43 -25.08
CA ALA A 356 8.74 30.95 -26.35
C ALA A 356 9.56 29.89 -27.10
N LEU A 357 10.37 29.12 -26.38
CA LEU A 357 11.17 28.03 -26.94
C LEU A 357 10.28 26.89 -27.46
N THR A 358 9.20 26.59 -26.76
CA THR A 358 8.21 25.59 -27.22
C THR A 358 7.49 26.08 -28.47
N MET A 359 7.05 27.35 -28.45
CA MET A 359 6.35 27.99 -29.56
C MET A 359 7.22 28.05 -30.83
N VAL A 360 8.47 28.53 -30.72
CA VAL A 360 9.37 28.67 -31.88
C VAL A 360 9.69 27.33 -32.54
N LYS A 361 9.77 26.24 -31.75
CA LYS A 361 9.96 24.88 -32.29
C LYS A 361 8.76 24.42 -33.13
N GLN A 362 7.55 24.81 -32.75
CA GLN A 362 6.30 24.39 -33.41
C GLN A 362 5.92 25.30 -34.59
N THR A 363 6.03 26.62 -34.43
CA THR A 363 5.49 27.61 -35.38
C THR A 363 6.57 28.34 -36.18
N GLY A 364 7.84 28.21 -35.77
CA GLY A 364 8.96 28.98 -36.31
C GLY A 364 9.14 30.37 -35.67
N TYR A 365 8.21 30.82 -34.82
CA TYR A 365 8.30 32.11 -34.12
C TYR A 365 7.75 32.02 -32.70
N GLY A 366 8.58 32.35 -31.71
CA GLY A 366 8.24 32.31 -30.29
C GLY A 366 8.37 33.68 -29.64
N ILE A 367 7.49 33.99 -28.68
CA ILE A 367 7.51 35.24 -27.93
C ILE A 367 7.52 34.92 -26.45
N ALA A 368 8.50 35.46 -25.72
CA ALA A 368 8.52 35.43 -24.27
C ALA A 368 7.94 36.74 -23.74
N ALA A 369 6.93 36.65 -22.88
CA ALA A 369 6.36 37.81 -22.23
C ALA A 369 7.34 38.33 -21.16
N PRO A 370 7.50 39.65 -21.01
CA PRO A 370 8.32 40.22 -19.93
C PRO A 370 7.80 39.82 -18.56
N ALA A 371 8.71 39.53 -17.63
CA ALA A 371 8.33 39.42 -16.23
C ALA A 371 7.98 40.80 -15.67
N LEU A 372 7.11 40.85 -14.66
CA LEU A 372 6.77 42.09 -13.94
C LEU A 372 8.01 42.80 -13.38
N THR A 373 9.04 42.04 -13.01
CA THR A 373 10.32 42.56 -12.52
C THR A 373 11.11 43.33 -13.57
N ASP A 374 10.82 43.09 -14.85
CA ASP A 374 11.54 43.68 -15.98
C ASP A 374 10.76 44.88 -16.58
N MET A 375 9.60 45.20 -16.01
CA MET A 375 8.78 46.34 -16.42
C MET A 375 9.23 47.61 -15.70
N SER A 376 9.50 48.67 -16.47
CA SER A 376 9.71 50.02 -15.96
C SER A 376 8.42 50.83 -16.10
N LEU A 377 7.94 51.43 -15.01
CA LEU A 377 6.78 52.32 -15.01
C LEU A 377 7.24 53.77 -14.80
N ASP A 378 6.95 54.64 -15.75
CA ASP A 378 7.20 56.08 -15.61
C ASP A 378 6.18 56.73 -14.66
N GLU A 379 6.55 57.87 -14.07
CA GLU A 379 5.65 58.61 -13.17
C GLU A 379 4.31 58.97 -13.86
N PRO A 380 3.16 58.83 -13.19
CA PRO A 380 1.87 59.13 -13.78
C PRO A 380 1.72 60.63 -14.10
N GLU A 381 1.40 60.96 -15.35
CA GLU A 381 1.18 62.35 -15.77
C GLU A 381 -0.32 62.66 -15.89
N ILE A 382 -0.76 63.79 -15.33
CA ILE A 382 -2.14 64.27 -15.55
C ILE A 382 -2.23 64.88 -16.95
N ILE A 383 -3.11 64.33 -17.77
CA ILE A 383 -3.40 64.82 -19.11
C ILE A 383 -4.77 65.48 -19.14
N ARG A 384 -4.91 66.54 -19.94
CA ARG A 384 -6.17 67.26 -20.12
C ARG A 384 -6.58 67.24 -21.59
N GLN A 385 -7.80 66.81 -21.85
CA GLN A 385 -8.41 66.85 -23.19
C GLN A 385 -9.76 67.57 -23.10
N GLY A 386 -9.78 68.84 -23.53
CA GLY A 386 -10.95 69.72 -23.39
C GLY A 386 -11.34 69.97 -21.93
N SER A 387 -12.55 69.55 -21.55
CA SER A 387 -13.09 69.66 -20.18
C SER A 387 -12.81 68.45 -19.29
N ARG A 388 -12.17 67.38 -19.81
CA ARG A 388 -11.91 66.15 -19.06
C ARG A 388 -10.42 66.03 -18.70
N PHE A 389 -10.17 65.46 -17.52
CA PHE A 389 -8.84 65.11 -17.04
C PHE A 389 -8.69 63.59 -17.02
N GLY A 390 -7.48 63.11 -17.31
CA GLY A 390 -7.10 61.71 -17.23
C GLY A 390 -5.69 61.58 -16.68
N VAL A 391 -5.29 60.35 -16.42
CA VAL A 391 -3.93 60.00 -15.99
C VAL A 391 -3.30 59.16 -17.10
N ARG A 392 -2.13 59.59 -17.58
CA ARG A 392 -1.31 58.81 -18.51
C ARG A 392 -0.31 58.01 -17.69
N LEU A 393 -0.36 56.70 -17.87
CA LEU A 393 0.64 55.76 -17.37
C LEU A 393 1.44 55.25 -18.58
N LYS A 394 2.76 55.26 -18.47
CA LYS A 394 3.64 54.72 -19.50
C LYS A 394 4.49 53.62 -18.87
N ALA A 395 4.36 52.41 -19.41
CA ALA A 395 5.16 51.26 -19.01
C ALA A 395 6.01 50.81 -20.20
N VAL A 396 7.27 50.47 -19.94
CA VAL A 396 8.19 49.89 -20.92
C VAL A 396 8.62 48.53 -20.41
N ALA A 397 8.50 47.52 -21.27
CA ALA A 397 8.85 46.15 -20.93
C ALA A 397 9.61 45.50 -22.10
N PRO A 398 10.75 44.83 -21.86
CA PRO A 398 11.48 44.13 -22.90
C PRO A 398 10.73 42.85 -23.32
N SER A 399 10.58 42.60 -24.61
CA SER A 399 10.06 41.33 -25.13
C SER A 399 11.17 40.57 -25.83
N ILE A 400 11.27 39.26 -25.56
CA ILE A 400 12.23 38.38 -26.24
C ILE A 400 11.50 37.65 -27.35
N HIS A 401 12.03 37.78 -28.57
CA HIS A 401 11.52 37.11 -29.75
C HIS A 401 12.52 36.06 -30.21
N MET A 402 12.06 34.83 -30.40
CA MET A 402 12.82 33.71 -30.94
C MET A 402 12.35 33.42 -32.35
N ILE A 403 13.27 33.30 -33.30
CA ILE A 403 12.98 33.03 -34.70
C ILE A 403 13.75 31.80 -35.13
N LYS A 404 13.05 30.78 -35.63
CA LYS A 404 13.67 29.62 -36.27
C LYS A 404 13.90 29.95 -37.74
N VAL A 405 15.14 29.78 -38.19
CA VAL A 405 15.53 29.97 -39.59
C VAL A 405 16.20 28.69 -40.06
N ASP A 406 15.69 28.12 -41.15
CA ASP A 406 16.30 26.95 -41.78
C ASP A 406 17.46 27.41 -42.67
N VAL A 407 18.65 26.85 -42.43
CA VAL A 407 19.86 27.16 -43.21
C VAL A 407 20.17 25.99 -44.11
N GLU A 408 20.02 26.19 -45.42
CA GLU A 408 20.38 25.19 -46.41
C GLU A 408 21.88 25.30 -46.74
N SER A 409 22.60 24.18 -46.70
CA SER A 409 23.98 24.09 -47.17
C SER A 409 24.12 22.89 -48.09
N GLU A 410 24.58 23.14 -49.31
CA GLU A 410 24.83 22.11 -50.31
C GLU A 410 26.32 21.79 -50.33
N PHE A 411 26.65 20.49 -50.33
CA PHE A 411 28.00 19.99 -50.52
C PHE A 411 28.07 19.28 -51.88
N ALA A 412 28.67 19.96 -52.88
CA ALA A 412 28.83 19.46 -54.24
C ALA A 412 30.32 19.34 -54.60
N PRO A 413 31.03 18.30 -54.13
CA PRO A 413 32.43 18.09 -54.46
C PRO A 413 32.59 17.76 -55.95
N ILE A 414 33.53 18.41 -56.62
CA ILE A 414 33.87 18.08 -58.01
C ILE A 414 34.84 16.88 -57.98
N ILE A 415 34.37 15.73 -58.42
CA ILE A 415 35.10 14.47 -58.43
C ILE A 415 35.41 14.11 -59.88
N GLY A 416 36.68 13.78 -60.15
CA GLY A 416 37.30 13.73 -61.48
C GLY A 416 36.43 13.16 -62.61
N THR A 417 36.41 11.84 -62.77
CA THR A 417 35.72 11.17 -63.89
C THR A 417 34.32 10.68 -63.51
N GLU A 418 33.44 10.51 -64.51
CA GLU A 418 32.07 10.02 -64.33
C GLU A 418 31.98 8.73 -63.52
N LYS A 419 32.88 7.77 -63.78
CA LYS A 419 32.96 6.50 -63.03
C LYS A 419 33.26 6.71 -61.53
N GLN A 420 34.08 7.69 -61.18
CA GLN A 420 34.41 7.99 -59.78
C GLN A 420 33.23 8.64 -59.05
N SER A 421 32.46 9.47 -59.76
CA SER A 421 31.23 10.04 -59.22
C SER A 421 30.15 8.97 -59.00
N GLU A 422 29.98 8.02 -59.92
CA GLU A 422 29.06 6.89 -59.74
C GLU A 422 29.44 5.99 -58.55
N GLU A 423 30.73 5.75 -58.35
CA GLU A 423 31.23 4.93 -57.24
C GLU A 423 30.96 5.59 -55.88
N LEU A 424 31.15 6.92 -55.76
CA LEU A 424 30.82 7.65 -54.53
C LEU A 424 29.31 7.64 -54.26
N VAL A 425 28.48 7.83 -55.29
CA VAL A 425 27.02 7.78 -55.12
C VAL A 425 26.58 6.40 -54.63
N ARG A 426 27.13 5.32 -55.19
CA ARG A 426 26.83 3.95 -54.70
C ARG A 426 27.27 3.75 -53.25
N TYR A 427 28.44 4.23 -52.88
CA TYR A 427 28.94 4.16 -51.51
C TYR A 427 28.00 4.87 -50.52
N LEU A 428 27.54 6.09 -50.86
CA LEU A 428 26.61 6.84 -50.01
C LEU A 428 25.20 6.22 -49.96
N MET A 429 24.72 5.66 -51.06
CA MET A 429 23.41 5.00 -51.13
C MET A 429 23.37 3.69 -50.35
N GLN A 430 24.49 2.96 -50.29
CA GLN A 430 24.58 1.73 -49.51
C GLN A 430 24.34 1.98 -48.01
N ASP A 431 24.94 3.03 -47.46
CA ASP A 431 24.75 3.43 -46.06
C ASP A 431 23.35 4.03 -45.80
N PHE A 432 22.73 4.64 -46.83
CA PHE A 432 21.39 5.24 -46.75
C PHE A 432 20.29 4.20 -46.52
N GLU A 433 20.36 3.07 -47.23
CA GLU A 433 19.31 2.06 -47.27
C GLU A 433 19.13 1.37 -45.90
N ASP A 434 20.22 1.22 -45.13
CA ASP A 434 20.18 0.62 -43.79
C ASP A 434 19.76 1.61 -42.69
N ASN A 435 20.26 2.86 -42.73
CA ASN A 435 19.86 3.92 -41.81
C ASN A 435 20.18 5.32 -42.39
N PRO A 436 19.17 6.14 -42.72
CA PRO A 436 19.37 7.48 -43.30
C PRO A 436 20.26 8.43 -42.50
N LEU A 437 20.37 8.21 -41.17
CA LEU A 437 21.20 9.03 -40.29
C LEU A 437 22.67 8.57 -40.23
N SER A 438 22.99 7.36 -40.71
CA SER A 438 24.35 6.82 -40.69
C SER A 438 25.30 7.60 -41.60
N ILE A 439 24.78 8.12 -42.74
CA ILE A 439 25.52 8.90 -43.74
C ILE A 439 26.27 10.09 -43.14
N TRP A 440 25.70 10.70 -42.09
CA TRP A 440 26.33 11.83 -41.41
C TRP A 440 27.69 11.47 -40.80
N ASN A 441 27.88 10.20 -40.45
CA ASN A 441 29.13 9.67 -39.89
C ASN A 441 30.08 9.11 -40.97
N SER A 442 29.65 9.03 -42.23
CA SER A 442 30.48 8.51 -43.32
C SER A 442 31.68 9.44 -43.57
N ASP A 443 32.85 8.84 -43.71
CA ASP A 443 34.11 9.53 -43.99
C ASP A 443 34.24 9.77 -45.50
N ILE A 444 34.37 11.04 -45.88
CA ILE A 444 34.50 11.49 -47.27
C ILE A 444 35.76 12.35 -47.35
N PHE A 445 36.80 11.79 -47.97
CA PHE A 445 38.12 12.43 -48.13
C PHE A 445 38.88 12.71 -46.81
N GLY A 446 38.74 11.84 -45.80
CA GLY A 446 39.46 11.94 -44.53
C GLY A 446 38.82 12.93 -43.54
N ARG A 447 37.55 13.26 -43.74
CA ARG A 447 36.70 14.08 -42.88
C ARG A 447 35.27 13.54 -42.91
N SER A 448 34.56 13.60 -41.79
CA SER A 448 33.15 13.20 -41.75
C SER A 448 32.26 14.21 -42.47
N LEU A 449 31.23 13.72 -43.17
CA LEU A 449 30.26 14.57 -43.85
C LEU A 449 29.59 15.57 -42.89
N ASN A 450 29.26 15.14 -41.66
CA ASN A 450 28.70 16.01 -40.61
C ASN A 450 29.64 17.19 -40.25
N SER A 451 30.95 16.98 -40.22
CA SER A 451 31.92 18.06 -40.01
C SER A 451 31.83 19.11 -41.13
N ILE A 452 31.85 18.66 -42.38
CA ILE A 452 31.87 19.54 -43.56
C ILE A 452 30.57 20.34 -43.65
N VAL A 453 29.43 19.71 -43.43
CA VAL A 453 28.12 20.38 -43.49
C VAL A 453 27.95 21.35 -42.32
N ARG A 454 28.38 20.99 -41.09
CA ARG A 454 28.36 21.91 -39.95
C ARG A 454 29.25 23.13 -40.16
N GLU A 455 30.43 22.96 -40.75
CA GLU A 455 31.30 24.09 -41.12
C GLU A 455 30.61 25.00 -42.14
N GLY A 456 29.97 24.44 -43.16
CA GLY A 456 29.20 25.20 -44.16
C GLY A 456 28.03 25.97 -43.56
N ILE A 457 27.26 25.34 -42.67
CA ILE A 457 26.16 25.99 -41.93
C ILE A 457 26.69 27.09 -41.01
N SER A 458 27.75 26.81 -40.24
CA SER A 458 28.36 27.78 -39.31
C SER A 458 28.89 29.01 -40.05
N ALA A 459 29.56 28.80 -41.20
CA ALA A 459 29.99 29.88 -42.07
C ALA A 459 28.80 30.73 -42.53
N LYS A 460 27.70 30.11 -42.99
CA LYS A 460 26.49 30.84 -43.39
C LYS A 460 25.81 31.60 -42.25
N LEU A 461 25.76 31.03 -41.05
CA LEU A 461 25.21 31.67 -39.86
C LEU A 461 26.02 32.91 -39.45
N SER A 462 27.35 32.87 -39.63
CA SER A 462 28.25 34.00 -39.34
C SER A 462 28.15 35.16 -40.35
N LEU A 463 27.54 34.93 -41.52
CA LEU A 463 27.45 35.94 -42.59
C LEU A 463 26.38 37.00 -42.36
N MET A 464 25.44 36.82 -41.43
CA MET A 464 24.39 37.83 -41.19
C MET A 464 25.03 39.10 -40.59
N PRO A 465 25.10 40.21 -41.35
CA PRO A 465 25.77 41.42 -40.89
C PRO A 465 25.06 42.06 -39.69
N GLU A 466 25.80 42.69 -38.78
CA GLU A 466 25.21 43.33 -37.59
C GLU A 466 24.15 44.37 -37.97
N ASN A 467 24.40 45.19 -39.00
CA ASN A 467 23.44 46.19 -39.47
C ASN A 467 22.09 45.57 -39.90
N ALA A 468 22.09 44.36 -40.46
CA ALA A 468 20.86 43.65 -40.81
C ALA A 468 20.11 43.16 -39.56
N ARG A 469 20.84 42.68 -38.54
CA ARG A 469 20.27 42.30 -37.23
C ARG A 469 19.63 43.49 -36.53
N TYR A 470 20.31 44.65 -36.52
CA TYR A 470 19.78 45.89 -35.95
C TYR A 470 18.53 46.38 -36.69
N LYS A 471 18.54 46.39 -38.02
CA LYS A 471 17.36 46.78 -38.82
C LYS A 471 16.17 45.86 -38.56
N LEU A 472 16.40 44.55 -38.44
CA LEU A 472 15.34 43.58 -38.14
C LEU A 472 14.74 43.82 -36.75
N LYS A 473 15.59 44.04 -35.74
CA LYS A 473 15.14 44.42 -34.39
C LYS A 473 14.30 45.71 -34.40
N GLU A 474 14.81 46.78 -35.00
CA GLU A 474 14.13 48.08 -35.04
C GLU A 474 12.79 47.99 -35.78
N THR A 475 12.74 47.21 -36.86
CA THR A 475 11.50 46.96 -37.62
C THR A 475 10.46 46.26 -36.75
N LEU A 476 10.85 45.22 -36.01
CA LEU A 476 9.96 44.52 -35.07
C LEU A 476 9.50 45.45 -33.94
N GLU A 477 10.40 46.25 -33.35
CA GLU A 477 10.06 47.23 -32.31
C GLU A 477 9.03 48.26 -32.80
N ARG A 478 9.18 48.77 -34.03
CA ARG A 478 8.22 49.73 -34.60
C ARG A 478 6.86 49.11 -34.83
N ILE A 479 6.78 47.92 -35.41
CA ILE A 479 5.50 47.23 -35.68
C ILE A 479 4.72 47.01 -34.39
N ILE A 480 5.38 46.54 -33.34
CA ILE A 480 4.76 46.27 -32.05
C ILE A 480 4.24 47.56 -31.40
N ASN A 481 5.01 48.64 -31.44
CA ASN A 481 4.64 49.90 -30.80
C ASN A 481 3.62 50.74 -31.60
N GLU A 482 3.69 50.71 -32.93
CA GLU A 482 2.83 51.52 -33.81
C GLU A 482 1.55 50.79 -34.21
N GLY A 483 1.43 49.48 -33.93
CA GLY A 483 0.25 48.67 -34.24
C GLY A 483 -0.08 48.59 -35.73
N SER A 484 0.88 48.93 -36.58
CA SER A 484 0.70 48.98 -38.03
C SER A 484 0.86 47.57 -38.61
N GLY A 485 -0.26 46.97 -39.06
CA GLY A 485 -0.29 45.70 -39.79
C GLY A 485 0.32 45.77 -41.20
N GLY A 486 1.33 46.63 -41.39
CA GLY A 486 1.95 46.94 -42.67
C GLY A 486 2.87 45.84 -43.16
N LEU A 487 2.96 45.73 -44.49
CA LEU A 487 3.81 44.79 -45.21
C LEU A 487 5.29 45.14 -44.96
N ILE A 488 6.07 44.17 -44.47
CA ILE A 488 7.52 44.34 -44.27
C ILE A 488 8.21 44.16 -45.63
N ALA A 489 8.71 45.25 -46.20
CA ALA A 489 9.58 45.20 -47.36
C ALA A 489 11.03 45.36 -46.91
N ILE A 490 11.75 44.24 -46.76
CA ILE A 490 13.20 44.27 -46.60
C ILE A 490 13.81 44.39 -48.01
N ILE A 491 14.21 45.59 -48.38
CA ILE A 491 14.99 45.82 -49.60
C ILE A 491 16.45 45.51 -49.25
N LEU A 492 16.94 44.38 -49.76
CA LEU A 492 18.31 43.91 -49.58
C LEU A 492 19.28 44.61 -50.55
#